data_AF-A0A7A7A387-F1
#
_entry.id   AF-A0A7A7A387-F1
#
_cell.length_a   1.000
_cell.length_b   1.000
_cell.length_c   1.000
_cell.angle_alpha   90.00
_cell.angle_beta   90.00
_cell.angle_gamma   90.00
#
_symmetry.space_group_name_H-M   'P 1'
#
loop_
_entity.id
_entity.type
_entity.pdbx_description
1 polymer ?
#
loop_
_entity_poly.entity_id
_entity_poly.type
_entity_poly.pdbx_seq_one_letter_code
_entity_poly.pdbx_strand_id
1 'polypeptide(L)' 'CNSWRLGTDEPLSLEGAQVTSPALTELRANPTARAALWQQICTYEHDFFPRND' A
#
# COMPACT_ATOMS: atom_id res chain seq x y z
N CYS A 1 6.18 9.20 -7.82
CA CYS A 1 4.71 9.09 -7.73
C CYS A 1 4.40 7.91 -6.84
N ASN A 2 3.58 8.07 -5.81
CA ASN A 2 3.24 6.94 -4.95
C ASN A 2 2.32 5.98 -5.71
N SER A 3 2.44 4.69 -5.43
CA SER A 3 1.70 3.66 -6.16
C SER A 3 1.18 2.56 -5.24
N TRP A 4 0.08 1.95 -5.66
CA TRP A 4 -0.52 0.81 -4.99
C TRP A 4 -0.73 -0.33 -6.00
N ARG A 5 -0.12 -1.48 -5.72
CA ARG A 5 -0.31 -2.72 -6.48
C ARG A 5 -1.29 -3.65 -5.78
N LEU A 6 -2.16 -4.30 -6.57
CA LEU A 6 -3.11 -5.29 -6.09
C LEU A 6 -2.85 -6.63 -6.79
N GLY A 7 -2.48 -7.66 -6.02
CA GLY A 7 -2.22 -9.00 -6.54
C GLY A 7 -1.01 -9.08 -7.45
N THR A 8 -0.03 -8.19 -7.26
CA THR A 8 1.23 -8.19 -8.01
C THR A 8 2.38 -7.97 -7.04
N ASP A 9 3.20 -9.02 -6.90
CA ASP A 9 4.34 -9.00 -5.99
C ASP A 9 5.53 -8.25 -6.58
N GLU A 10 5.64 -8.23 -7.92
CA GLU A 10 6.74 -7.57 -8.61
C GLU A 10 6.72 -6.05 -8.35
N PRO A 11 7.82 -5.48 -7.82
CA PRO A 11 7.94 -4.04 -7.62
C PRO A 11 7.88 -3.28 -8.95
N LEU A 12 7.33 -2.06 -8.92
CA LEU A 12 7.34 -1.20 -10.11
C LEU A 12 8.70 -0.51 -10.23
N SER A 13 9.20 -0.35 -11.46
CA SER A 13 10.29 0.59 -11.77
C SER A 13 9.79 2.04 -11.74
N LEU A 14 9.11 2.43 -10.66
CA LEU A 14 8.53 3.74 -10.45
C LEU A 14 8.99 4.29 -9.09
N GLU A 15 9.64 5.45 -9.11
CA GLU A 15 10.09 6.14 -7.90
C GLU A 15 8.91 6.61 -7.03
N GLY A 16 9.05 6.50 -5.71
CA GLY A 16 8.06 6.89 -4.70
C GLY A 16 7.60 5.73 -3.82
N ALA A 17 6.74 6.03 -2.83
CA ALA A 17 6.23 5.01 -1.92
C ALA A 17 5.39 3.98 -2.68
N GLN A 18 5.68 2.70 -2.44
CA GLN A 18 4.97 1.59 -3.08
C GLN A 18 4.29 0.73 -2.02
N VAL A 19 2.96 0.76 -2.01
CA VAL A 19 2.15 -0.15 -1.20
C VAL A 19 1.68 -1.35 -2.01
N THR A 20 1.57 -2.50 -1.38
CA THR A 20 1.10 -3.73 -2.04
C THR A 20 0.01 -4.37 -1.20
N SER A 21 -0.96 -4.96 -1.88
CA SER A 21 -1.95 -5.81 -1.24
C SER A 21 -2.23 -7.02 -2.11
N PRO A 22 -2.89 -8.05 -1.56
CA PRO A 22 -3.47 -9.11 -2.38
C PRO A 22 -4.45 -8.56 -3.43
N ALA A 23 -4.90 -9.43 -4.32
CA ALA A 23 -5.93 -9.10 -5.30
C ALA A 23 -7.20 -8.58 -4.62
N LEU A 24 -7.96 -7.73 -5.31
CA LEU A 24 -9.10 -7.03 -4.73
C LEU A 24 -10.12 -7.98 -4.06
N THR A 25 -10.38 -9.13 -4.67
CA THR A 25 -11.29 -10.15 -4.12
C THR A 25 -10.82 -10.65 -2.75
N GLU A 26 -9.53 -10.94 -2.61
CA GLU A 26 -8.94 -11.42 -1.35
C GLU A 26 -8.87 -10.30 -0.31
N LEU A 27 -8.48 -9.09 -0.72
CA LEU A 27 -8.44 -7.93 0.17
C LEU A 27 -9.83 -7.62 0.78
N ARG A 28 -10.90 -7.82 -0.01
CA ARG A 28 -12.28 -7.70 0.48
C ARG A 28 -12.65 -8.80 1.46
N ALA A 29 -12.25 -10.04 1.19
CA ALA A 29 -12.60 -11.18 2.03
C ALA A 29 -11.79 -11.27 3.32
N ASN A 30 -10.56 -10.74 3.35
CA ASN A 30 -9.60 -10.95 4.44
C ASN A 30 -9.38 -9.68 5.29
N PRO A 31 -9.90 -9.63 6.54
CA PRO A 31 -9.67 -8.51 7.45
C PRO A 31 -8.20 -8.30 7.82
N THR A 32 -7.44 -9.39 7.94
CA THR A 32 -6.00 -9.34 8.22
C THR A 32 -5.24 -8.69 7.07
N ALA A 33 -5.64 -8.95 5.81
CA ALA A 33 -5.05 -8.28 4.65
C ALA A 33 -5.31 -6.77 4.66
N ARG A 34 -6.48 -6.32 5.12
CA ARG A 34 -6.79 -4.88 5.27
C ARG A 34 -5.98 -4.24 6.40
N ALA A 35 -5.85 -4.93 7.53
CA ALA A 35 -5.02 -4.46 8.63
C ALA A 35 -3.54 -4.35 8.22
N ALA A 36 -3.02 -5.33 7.49
CA ALA A 36 -1.65 -5.31 6.96
C ALA A 36 -1.44 -4.18 5.95
N LEU A 37 -2.42 -3.94 5.05
CA LEU A 37 -2.38 -2.81 4.12
C LEU A 37 -2.34 -1.46 4.89
N TRP A 38 -3.16 -1.31 5.93
CA TRP A 38 -3.14 -0.10 6.73
C TRP A 38 -1.79 0.10 7.44
N GLN A 39 -1.24 -0.97 8.02
CA GLN A 39 0.10 -0.93 8.62
C GLN A 39 1.17 -0.48 7.63
N GLN A 40 1.09 -0.94 6.37
CA GLN A 40 2.01 -0.54 5.31
C GLN A 40 1.84 0.93 4.92
N ILE A 41 0.60 1.43 4.86
CA ILE A 41 0.34 2.86 4.60
C ILE A 41 0.94 3.72 5.73
N CYS A 42 0.82 3.32 6.99
CA CYS A 42 1.44 4.01 8.11
C CYS A 42 2.96 4.04 8.01
N THR A 43 3.60 2.98 7.50
CA THR A 43 5.06 2.98 7.28
C THR A 43 5.49 4.07 6.30
N TYR A 44 4.63 4.43 5.34
CA TYR A 44 4.85 5.48 4.36
C TYR A 44 4.04 6.76 4.69
N GLU A 45 3.76 7.01 5.97
CA GLU A 45 2.92 8.16 6.38
C GLU A 45 3.43 9.50 5.84
N HIS A 46 4.74 9.69 5.76
CA HIS A 46 5.35 10.92 5.27
C HIS A 46 5.14 11.13 3.76
N ASP A 47 5.05 10.04 3.00
CA ASP A 47 4.83 10.08 1.56
C ASP A 47 3.35 10.31 1.22
N PHE A 48 2.43 9.75 2.02
CA PHE A 48 0.98 9.82 1.77
C PHE A 48 0.29 10.98 2.50
N PHE A 49 0.77 11.32 3.68
CA PHE A 49 0.20 12.34 4.57
C PHE A 49 1.33 13.26 5.09
N PRO A 50 2.01 14.00 4.19
CA PRO A 50 3.07 14.91 4.58
C PRO A 50 2.54 15.93 5.59
N ARG A 51 3.32 16.17 6.65
CA ARG A 51 2.96 17.19 7.65
C ARG A 51 3.18 18.57 7.03
N ASN A 52 2.25 19.49 7.27
CA ASN A 52 2.25 20.85 6.70
C ASN A 52 2.76 21.89 7.71
N ASP A 53 3.81 21.53 8.46
CA ASP A 53 4.42 22.36 9.51
C ASP A 53 4.82 23.75 9.02
#